data_AF-I0K6X4-F1
#
_entry.id   AF-I0K6X4-F1
#
_cell.length_a   1.000
_cell.length_b   1.000
_cell.length_c   1.000
_cell.angle_alpha   90.00
_cell.angle_beta   90.00
_cell.angle_gamma   90.00
#
_symmetry.space_group_name_H-M   'P 1'
#
loop_
_entity.id
_entity.type
_entity.pdbx_description
1 polymer ?
#
loop_
_entity_poly.entity_id
_entity_poly.type
_entity_poly.pdbx_seq_one_letter_code
_entity_poly.pdbx_strand_id
1 'polypeptide(L)'
;MPSSLLHSGMLLVAGWLIALGASAQGRVSNVRMRALNQQSIEVLYDLRNSQPTDSVYMRLQRRNGKLIVPSRAYVSGDTGMRQTDGRDRRIVWNLRRNGYTLREELRALVFVKQLGLQGNPIIADVPEKRSKESRRRAAEPDTASVATRPYRGPGWALLSALAPGIGNIFVQTPRPKVGLRPLVTVAAYGLLIYGAGQQGEAAQAYENYTLSGSNDVGEPFYQQANTAHQRYYIATRAAAAIWVADIALTVLRGIKNQRPDKRGQAVSVNLSYQANVPVAVVRYSF
;
A
#
# COMPACT_ATOMS: atom_id res chain seq x y z
N MET A 1 -30.83 -32.83 -38.22
CA MET A 1 -31.09 -32.64 -36.78
C MET A 1 -30.06 -31.65 -36.25
N PRO A 2 -30.46 -30.48 -35.74
CA PRO A 2 -29.54 -29.44 -35.32
C PRO A 2 -29.29 -29.52 -33.80
N SER A 3 -28.02 -29.53 -33.40
CA SER A 3 -27.61 -29.38 -32.00
C SER A 3 -26.42 -28.43 -31.93
N SER A 4 -26.72 -27.14 -32.04
CA SER A 4 -25.75 -26.04 -31.93
C SER A 4 -26.31 -24.99 -30.99
N LEU A 5 -26.37 -25.31 -29.70
CA LEU A 5 -26.68 -24.39 -28.60
C LEU A 5 -25.85 -24.85 -27.40
N LEU A 6 -25.25 -23.90 -26.66
CA LEU A 6 -24.47 -24.06 -25.41
C LEU A 6 -22.94 -23.91 -25.51
N HIS A 7 -22.42 -22.84 -26.10
CA HIS A 7 -21.05 -22.37 -25.78
C HIS A 7 -20.96 -20.83 -25.79
N SER A 8 -21.87 -20.14 -25.12
CA SER A 8 -21.79 -18.68 -24.94
C SER A 8 -22.30 -18.29 -23.57
N GLY A 9 -21.42 -18.33 -22.58
CA GLY A 9 -21.80 -17.96 -21.22
C GLY A 9 -20.72 -18.13 -20.18
N MET A 10 -19.46 -17.76 -20.45
CA MET A 10 -18.47 -17.73 -19.36
C MET A 10 -17.19 -16.91 -19.65
N LEU A 11 -17.33 -15.71 -20.23
CA LEU A 11 -16.17 -14.87 -20.54
C LEU A 11 -16.45 -13.39 -20.28
N LEU A 12 -16.94 -13.03 -19.09
CA LEU A 12 -17.21 -11.62 -18.74
C LEU A 12 -17.01 -11.23 -17.26
N VAL A 13 -16.17 -11.94 -16.50
CA VAL A 13 -15.87 -11.57 -15.09
C VAL A 13 -14.37 -11.41 -14.78
N ALA A 14 -13.46 -11.78 -15.69
CA ALA A 14 -12.00 -11.69 -15.45
C ALA A 14 -11.36 -10.34 -15.86
N GLY A 15 -12.14 -9.34 -16.29
CA GLY A 15 -11.61 -8.08 -16.83
C GLY A 15 -11.42 -6.92 -15.84
N TRP A 16 -11.89 -7.04 -14.59
CA TRP A 16 -12.02 -5.88 -13.69
C TRP A 16 -10.92 -5.71 -12.63
N LEU A 17 -9.92 -6.60 -12.57
CA LEU A 17 -8.88 -6.55 -11.52
C LEU A 17 -7.48 -6.13 -11.99
N ILE A 18 -7.29 -5.76 -13.26
CA ILE A 18 -5.97 -5.38 -13.80
C ILE A 18 -5.79 -3.85 -13.96
N ALA A 19 -6.82 -3.03 -13.70
CA ALA A 19 -6.78 -1.58 -13.96
C ALA A 19 -6.36 -0.67 -12.78
N LEU A 20 -5.78 -1.19 -11.69
CA LEU A 20 -5.43 -0.38 -10.50
C LEU A 20 -3.97 0.10 -10.44
N GLY A 21 -3.18 -0.05 -11.50
CA GLY A 21 -1.73 0.09 -11.43
C GLY A 21 -1.06 1.13 -12.34
N ALA A 22 -1.66 2.30 -12.64
CA ALA A 22 -0.97 3.24 -13.55
C ALA A 22 -1.22 4.75 -13.35
N SER A 23 -1.84 5.22 -12.26
CA SER A 23 -2.19 6.65 -12.11
C SER A 23 -1.49 7.37 -10.94
N ALA A 24 -0.23 7.00 -10.64
CA ALA A 24 0.60 7.70 -9.65
C ALA A 24 1.78 8.50 -10.24
N GLN A 25 2.04 8.40 -11.55
CA GLN A 25 3.22 9.02 -12.18
C GLN A 25 2.95 10.38 -12.86
N GLY A 26 1.71 10.89 -12.85
CA GLY A 26 1.34 12.09 -13.61
C GLY A 26 1.93 13.42 -13.15
N ARG A 27 2.62 13.49 -12.00
CA ARG A 27 3.17 14.75 -11.46
C ARG A 27 4.61 15.02 -11.84
N VAL A 28 5.39 13.98 -12.14
CA VAL A 28 6.79 14.09 -12.54
C VAL A 28 6.95 13.54 -13.94
N SER A 29 7.55 14.34 -14.82
CA SER A 29 7.74 13.97 -16.22
C SER A 29 9.13 14.41 -16.70
N ASN A 30 9.52 13.94 -17.90
CA ASN A 30 10.73 14.38 -18.58
C ASN A 30 12.03 14.22 -17.74
N VAL A 31 12.14 13.11 -16.99
CA VAL A 31 13.31 12.82 -16.16
C VAL A 31 14.49 12.48 -17.05
N ARG A 32 15.52 13.33 -17.02
CA ARG A 32 16.77 13.20 -17.79
C ARG A 32 17.93 13.17 -16.82
N MET A 33 18.92 12.33 -17.09
CA MET A 33 20.14 12.22 -16.28
C MET A 33 21.35 12.61 -17.13
N ARG A 34 22.25 13.40 -16.54
CA ARG A 34 23.51 13.82 -17.16
C ARG A 34 24.65 13.64 -16.15
N ALA A 35 25.83 13.29 -16.66
CA ALA A 35 27.04 13.33 -15.85
C ALA A 35 27.55 14.78 -15.82
N LEU A 36 27.71 15.37 -14.63
CA LEU A 36 28.39 16.67 -14.49
C LEU A 36 29.90 16.48 -14.51
N ASN A 37 30.37 15.42 -13.87
CA ASN A 37 31.75 14.99 -13.83
C ASN A 37 31.81 13.50 -13.41
N GLN A 38 33.01 12.95 -13.24
CA GLN A 38 33.21 11.55 -12.84
C GLN A 38 32.65 11.21 -11.44
N GLN A 39 32.28 12.20 -10.64
CA GLN A 39 31.89 12.05 -9.24
C GLN A 39 30.44 12.46 -8.97
N SER A 40 29.79 13.16 -9.90
CA SER A 40 28.49 13.78 -9.68
C SER A 40 27.60 13.63 -10.91
N ILE A 41 26.32 13.35 -10.64
CA ILE A 41 25.27 13.33 -11.65
C ILE A 41 24.28 14.44 -11.39
N GLU A 42 23.66 14.88 -12.48
CA GLU A 42 22.56 15.83 -12.52
C GLU A 42 21.32 15.10 -13.04
N VAL A 43 20.21 15.29 -12.35
CA VAL A 43 18.89 14.81 -12.76
C VAL A 43 18.00 16.02 -12.98
N LEU A 44 17.53 16.18 -14.21
CA LEU A 44 16.58 17.21 -14.60
C LEU A 44 15.19 16.59 -14.73
N TYR A 45 14.16 17.25 -14.23
CA TYR A 45 12.79 16.75 -14.30
C TYR A 45 11.77 17.90 -14.35
N ASP A 46 10.58 17.62 -14.85
CA ASP A 46 9.45 18.54 -14.84
C ASP A 46 8.49 18.15 -13.72
N LEU A 47 8.10 19.11 -12.90
CA LEU A 47 7.16 18.95 -11.79
C LEU A 47 5.87 19.73 -12.07
N ARG A 48 4.73 19.06 -11.91
CA ARG A 48 3.40 19.65 -12.10
C ARG A 48 2.44 19.24 -10.98
N ASN A 49 1.57 20.15 -10.59
CA ASN A 49 0.53 19.98 -9.58
C ASN A 49 1.10 19.55 -8.21
N SER A 50 2.22 20.15 -7.79
CA SER A 50 2.81 19.91 -6.48
C SER A 50 2.01 20.64 -5.39
N GLN A 51 1.85 19.97 -4.24
CA GLN A 51 1.32 20.61 -3.04
C GLN A 51 2.47 21.02 -2.11
N PRO A 52 2.31 22.05 -1.26
CA PRO A 52 3.35 22.45 -0.30
C PRO A 52 3.77 21.32 0.67
N THR A 53 2.89 20.35 0.89
CA THR A 53 3.08 19.15 1.72
C THR A 53 3.75 17.99 0.99
N ASP A 54 3.91 18.08 -0.33
CA ASP A 54 4.56 17.05 -1.11
C ASP A 54 6.08 17.10 -0.90
N SER A 55 6.69 15.91 -0.81
CA SER A 55 8.14 15.76 -0.77
C SER A 55 8.62 15.10 -2.06
N VAL A 56 9.51 15.77 -2.78
CA VAL A 56 10.23 15.18 -3.92
C VAL A 56 11.44 14.42 -3.42
N TYR A 57 11.72 13.24 -3.97
CA TYR A 57 12.95 12.49 -3.73
C TYR A 57 13.30 11.68 -4.97
N MET A 58 14.56 11.26 -5.08
CA MET A 58 15.02 10.42 -6.18
C MET A 58 15.55 9.08 -5.69
N ARG A 59 15.56 8.10 -6.58
CA ARG A 59 16.28 6.84 -6.47
C ARG A 59 17.02 6.58 -7.78
N LEU A 60 18.08 5.79 -7.72
CA LEU A 60 18.67 5.22 -8.93
C LEU A 60 18.30 3.75 -9.04
N GLN A 61 18.08 3.29 -10.25
CA GLN A 61 17.92 1.89 -10.58
C GLN A 61 19.13 1.45 -11.42
N ARG A 62 19.83 0.40 -10.97
CA ARG A 62 20.88 -0.24 -11.77
C ARG A 62 20.26 -1.09 -12.88
N ARG A 63 21.06 -1.48 -13.87
CA ARG A 63 20.67 -2.45 -14.92
C ARG A 63 20.09 -3.76 -14.37
N ASN A 64 20.59 -4.25 -13.23
CA ASN A 64 20.07 -5.45 -12.57
C ASN A 64 18.76 -5.23 -11.79
N GLY A 65 18.14 -4.06 -11.92
CA GLY A 65 16.90 -3.70 -11.23
C GLY A 65 17.07 -3.24 -9.78
N LYS A 66 18.27 -3.36 -9.17
CA LYS A 66 18.51 -2.95 -7.79
C LYS A 66 18.33 -1.44 -7.63
N LEU A 67 17.48 -1.06 -6.67
CA LEU A 67 17.26 0.33 -6.30
C LEU A 67 18.32 0.80 -5.30
N ILE A 68 18.89 1.96 -5.57
CA ILE A 68 19.82 2.67 -4.70
C ILE A 68 19.11 3.92 -4.18
N VAL A 69 19.10 4.09 -2.86
CA VAL A 69 18.57 5.29 -2.21
C VAL A 69 19.75 6.18 -1.85
N PRO A 70 19.86 7.39 -2.43
CA PRO A 70 20.95 8.28 -2.10
C PRO A 70 20.81 8.82 -0.67
N SER A 71 21.94 9.02 0.02
CA SER A 71 21.93 9.65 1.34
C SER A 71 21.64 11.15 1.17
N ARG A 72 20.75 11.70 2.01
CA ARG A 72 20.35 13.11 1.96
C ARG A 72 21.54 14.08 2.08
N ALA A 73 22.60 13.68 2.77
CA ALA A 73 23.80 14.50 2.95
C ALA A 73 24.58 14.78 1.64
N TYR A 74 24.33 14.01 0.58
CA TYR A 74 25.06 14.13 -0.70
C TYR A 74 24.17 14.53 -1.87
N VAL A 75 22.89 14.82 -1.61
CA VAL A 75 21.92 15.26 -2.60
C VAL A 75 21.60 16.73 -2.36
N SER A 76 21.67 17.54 -3.41
CA SER A 76 21.32 18.96 -3.37
C SER A 76 20.41 19.32 -4.55
N GLY A 77 19.85 20.52 -4.50
CA GLY A 77 18.93 21.05 -5.51
C GLY A 77 17.46 20.92 -5.12
N ASP A 78 16.59 20.77 -6.11
CA ASP A 78 15.13 20.73 -5.99
C ASP A 78 14.64 19.37 -5.43
N THR A 79 14.93 19.11 -4.16
CA THR A 79 14.57 17.88 -3.43
C THR A 79 13.98 18.22 -2.06
N GLY A 80 13.16 17.33 -1.49
CA GLY A 80 12.50 17.53 -0.22
C GLY A 80 11.13 18.19 -0.34
N MET A 81 10.68 18.86 0.72
CA MET A 81 9.35 19.47 0.80
C MET A 81 9.29 20.83 0.09
N ARG A 82 8.07 21.33 -0.16
CA ARG A 82 7.80 22.69 -0.67
C ARG A 82 8.47 23.00 -2.02
N GLN A 83 8.59 22.01 -2.87
CA GLN A 83 9.08 22.22 -4.23
C GLN A 83 8.00 22.88 -5.08
N THR A 84 8.32 24.01 -5.70
CA THR A 84 7.41 24.67 -6.63
C THR A 84 7.35 23.93 -7.96
N ASP A 85 6.18 23.94 -8.59
CA ASP A 85 6.01 23.43 -9.95
C ASP A 85 6.93 24.18 -10.94
N GLY A 86 7.38 23.48 -11.97
CA GLY A 86 8.28 24.04 -12.97
C GLY A 86 8.92 22.99 -13.87
N ARG A 87 9.51 23.46 -14.96
CA ARG A 87 10.32 22.64 -15.87
C ARG A 87 11.78 22.66 -15.44
N ASP A 88 12.53 21.65 -15.86
CA ASP A 88 13.98 21.57 -15.68
C ASP A 88 14.44 21.71 -14.21
N ARG A 89 13.62 21.23 -13.27
CA ARG A 89 13.98 21.15 -11.86
C ARG A 89 15.19 20.24 -11.70
N ARG A 90 16.12 20.63 -10.85
CA ARG A 90 17.49 20.09 -10.86
C ARG A 90 17.83 19.45 -9.54
N ILE A 91 18.18 18.17 -9.57
CA ILE A 91 18.78 17.46 -8.44
C ILE A 91 20.22 17.09 -8.79
N VAL A 92 21.16 17.42 -7.92
CA VAL A 92 22.57 17.04 -8.07
C VAL A 92 22.93 16.03 -6.99
N TRP A 93 23.59 14.94 -7.39
CA TRP A 93 24.07 13.92 -6.45
C TRP A 93 25.57 13.68 -6.62
N ASN A 94 26.32 13.82 -5.52
CA ASN A 94 27.70 13.36 -5.43
C ASN A 94 27.77 11.85 -5.13
N LEU A 95 28.06 11.05 -6.15
CA LEU A 95 28.17 9.60 -6.10
C LEU A 95 29.37 9.15 -5.27
N ARG A 96 30.53 9.81 -5.45
CA ARG A 96 31.80 9.39 -4.83
C ARG A 96 31.74 9.52 -3.30
N ARG A 97 31.18 10.61 -2.78
CA ARG A 97 31.01 10.79 -1.33
C ARG A 97 30.08 9.75 -0.71
N ASN A 98 29.23 9.14 -1.53
CA ASN A 98 28.31 8.09 -1.11
C ASN A 98 28.84 6.67 -1.42
N GLY A 99 30.11 6.55 -1.87
CA GLY A 99 30.78 5.28 -2.15
C GLY A 99 30.48 4.65 -3.51
N TYR A 100 29.85 5.38 -4.44
CA TYR A 100 29.48 4.86 -5.77
C TYR A 100 30.37 5.43 -6.87
N THR A 101 30.58 4.64 -7.93
CA THR A 101 31.30 5.06 -9.16
C THR A 101 30.35 5.04 -10.35
N LEU A 102 30.56 5.96 -11.31
CA LEU A 102 29.72 6.14 -12.50
C LEU A 102 30.00 5.10 -13.62
N ARG A 103 30.60 3.95 -13.30
CA ARG A 103 30.94 2.93 -14.30
C ARG A 103 29.74 2.06 -14.71
N GLU A 104 28.64 2.16 -13.98
CA GLU A 104 27.46 1.35 -14.19
C GLU A 104 26.38 2.12 -14.96
N GLU A 105 25.57 1.39 -15.74
CA GLU A 105 24.33 1.92 -16.31
C GLU A 105 23.32 2.17 -15.18
N LEU A 106 23.06 3.45 -14.92
CA LEU A 106 22.12 3.92 -13.90
C LEU A 106 20.94 4.62 -14.57
N ARG A 107 19.73 4.38 -14.03
CA ARG A 107 18.52 5.10 -14.41
C ARG A 107 18.01 5.91 -13.22
N ALA A 108 17.79 7.21 -13.42
CA ALA A 108 17.19 8.04 -12.39
C ALA A 108 15.67 7.90 -12.36
N LEU A 109 15.12 7.74 -11.16
CA LEU A 109 13.69 7.69 -10.87
C LEU A 109 13.38 8.79 -9.85
N VAL A 110 12.54 9.74 -10.21
CA VAL A 110 12.10 10.83 -9.33
C VAL A 110 10.68 10.55 -8.88
N PHE A 111 10.42 10.70 -7.59
CA PHE A 111 9.15 10.38 -6.94
C PHE A 111 8.65 11.56 -6.14
N VAL A 112 7.32 11.66 -6.02
CA VAL A 112 6.64 12.62 -5.15
C VAL A 112 5.91 11.82 -4.07
N LYS A 113 6.30 12.00 -2.82
CA LYS A 113 5.57 11.47 -1.68
C LYS A 113 4.60 12.53 -1.17
N GLN A 114 3.32 12.25 -1.31
CA GLN A 114 2.28 13.03 -0.64
C GLN A 114 2.34 12.73 0.85
N LEU A 115 2.66 13.74 1.66
CA LEU A 115 2.47 13.65 3.10
C LEU A 115 0.98 13.90 3.35
N GLY A 116 0.20 12.83 3.44
CA GLY A 116 -1.24 12.89 3.63
C GLY A 116 -1.62 13.65 4.90
N LEU A 117 -1.83 14.95 4.76
CA LEU A 117 -2.61 15.78 5.66
C LEU A 117 -3.86 16.19 4.89
N GLN A 118 -4.91 15.39 4.99
CA GLN A 118 -6.26 15.95 4.92
C GLN A 118 -6.43 16.80 6.19
N GLY A 119 -6.05 18.07 6.11
CA GLY A 119 -6.22 19.04 7.17
C GLY A 119 -6.19 20.43 6.55
N ASN A 120 -7.29 21.16 6.72
CA ASN A 120 -7.57 22.48 6.14
C ASN A 120 -6.36 23.42 6.03
N PRO A 121 -6.27 24.23 4.96
CA PRO A 121 -5.31 25.33 4.92
C PRO A 121 -5.63 26.30 6.06
N ILE A 122 -4.72 26.41 7.03
CA ILE A 122 -4.74 27.51 7.99
C ILE A 122 -4.35 28.76 7.19
N ILE A 123 -5.36 29.59 6.92
CA ILE A 123 -5.20 30.98 6.51
C ILE A 123 -4.42 31.68 7.63
N ALA A 124 -3.18 32.04 7.36
CA ALA A 124 -2.40 32.92 8.22
C ALA A 124 -2.35 34.30 7.57
N ASP A 125 -3.46 35.02 7.70
CA ASP A 125 -3.47 36.49 7.69
C ASP A 125 -3.52 36.91 9.15
N VAL A 126 -2.37 37.33 9.72
CA VAL A 126 -2.36 38.24 10.87
C VAL A 126 -1.13 39.15 10.74
N PRO A 127 -1.30 40.48 10.90
CA PRO A 127 -0.28 41.45 10.54
C PRO A 127 0.75 41.69 11.63
N GLU A 128 1.89 42.16 11.15
CA GLU A 128 3.01 42.75 11.85
C GLU A 128 2.59 43.76 12.94
N LYS A 129 2.98 43.50 14.19
CA LYS A 129 3.17 44.53 15.21
C LYS A 129 4.45 44.29 16.01
N ARG A 130 5.23 45.36 16.09
CA ARG A 130 6.62 45.47 16.50
C ARG A 130 6.75 45.77 18.01
N SER A 131 7.74 45.15 18.66
CA SER A 131 8.44 45.51 19.92
C SER A 131 7.60 45.59 21.22
N LYS A 132 8.03 45.08 22.38
CA LYS A 132 9.32 45.32 23.08
C LYS A 132 9.64 44.22 24.13
N GLU A 133 10.94 43.94 24.27
CA GLU A 133 11.71 43.79 25.52
C GLU A 133 10.96 43.31 26.79
N SER A 134 11.18 42.05 27.20
CA SER A 134 11.36 41.75 28.63
C SER A 134 12.25 40.52 28.83
N ARG A 135 13.09 40.66 29.83
CA ARG A 135 14.30 39.89 30.18
C ARG A 135 13.96 38.92 31.31
N ARG A 136 14.64 37.76 31.35
CA ARG A 136 14.63 36.70 32.41
C ARG A 136 13.37 35.83 32.40
N ARG A 137 13.44 34.50 32.38
CA ARG A 137 14.22 33.57 33.21
C ARG A 137 14.37 32.24 32.45
N ALA A 138 15.48 31.56 32.71
CA ALA A 138 15.65 30.15 32.38
C ALA A 138 14.52 29.32 33.02
N ALA A 139 13.80 28.58 32.18
CA ALA A 139 13.01 27.43 32.58
C ALA A 139 13.21 26.36 31.50
N GLU A 140 13.78 25.26 31.98
CA GLU A 140 14.00 23.96 31.39
C GLU A 140 12.82 23.49 30.51
N PRO A 141 13.06 22.97 29.28
CA PRO A 141 12.00 22.41 28.48
C PRO A 141 11.60 21.06 29.07
N ASP A 142 10.51 21.07 29.84
CA ASP A 142 9.78 19.88 30.24
C ASP A 142 9.28 19.18 28.97
N THR A 143 9.99 18.13 28.57
CA THR A 143 9.62 17.22 27.49
C THR A 143 8.36 16.47 27.90
N ALA A 144 7.22 17.15 27.79
CA ALA A 144 5.91 16.51 27.80
C ALA A 144 5.88 15.53 26.62
N SER A 145 6.17 14.26 26.93
CA SER A 145 6.02 13.15 26.00
C SER A 145 4.60 13.21 25.43
N VAL A 146 4.50 13.57 24.15
CA VAL A 146 3.25 13.52 23.42
C VAL A 146 2.86 12.05 23.39
N ALA A 147 1.93 11.67 24.26
CA ALA A 147 1.32 10.35 24.27
C ALA A 147 0.65 10.14 22.91
N THR A 148 1.37 9.53 21.99
CA THR A 148 0.89 9.14 20.68
C THR A 148 -0.20 8.09 20.90
N ARG A 149 -1.46 8.53 20.90
CA ARG A 149 -2.59 7.61 20.98
C ARG A 149 -2.48 6.67 19.79
N PRO A 150 -2.35 5.34 20.00
CA PRO A 150 -2.25 4.40 18.90
C PRO A 150 -3.50 4.52 18.04
N TYR A 151 -3.30 4.82 16.75
CA TYR A 151 -4.37 5.08 15.79
C TYR A 151 -5.21 3.80 15.57
N ARG A 152 -6.45 3.80 16.07
CA ARG A 152 -7.42 2.68 16.02
C ARG A 152 -8.41 2.78 14.84
N GLY A 153 -7.94 3.22 13.68
CA GLY A 153 -8.80 3.47 12.50
C GLY A 153 -8.97 2.27 11.56
N PRO A 154 -9.99 2.30 10.67
CA PRO A 154 -10.24 1.28 9.63
C PRO A 154 -9.13 1.21 8.57
N GLY A 155 -8.18 2.15 8.55
CA GLY A 155 -7.02 2.14 7.66
C GLY A 155 -6.16 0.88 7.77
N TRP A 156 -6.22 0.14 8.89
CA TRP A 156 -5.57 -1.17 9.03
C TRP A 156 -6.27 -2.31 8.27
N ALA A 157 -7.54 -2.14 7.85
CA ALA A 157 -8.22 -3.12 6.99
C ALA A 157 -7.55 -3.23 5.60
N LEU A 158 -6.93 -2.14 5.13
CA LEU A 158 -6.14 -2.15 3.88
C LEU A 158 -4.91 -3.06 3.99
N LEU A 159 -4.38 -3.27 5.20
CA LEU A 159 -3.27 -4.21 5.40
C LEU A 159 -3.72 -5.68 5.40
N SER A 160 -4.96 -5.98 5.81
CA SER A 160 -5.55 -7.31 5.58
C SER A 160 -5.80 -7.59 4.09
N ALA A 161 -6.05 -6.56 3.29
CA ALA A 161 -6.13 -6.71 1.83
C ALA A 161 -4.77 -7.07 1.21
N LEU A 162 -3.66 -6.67 1.84
CA LEU A 162 -2.32 -6.95 1.32
C LEU A 162 -1.79 -8.33 1.79
N ALA A 163 -2.16 -8.74 3.00
CA ALA A 163 -1.79 -10.03 3.55
C ALA A 163 -2.89 -10.55 4.50
N PRO A 164 -3.56 -11.69 4.16
CA PRO A 164 -4.56 -12.28 5.02
C PRO A 164 -3.98 -12.59 6.41
N GLY A 165 -4.68 -12.15 7.45
CA GLY A 165 -4.31 -12.33 8.86
C GLY A 165 -3.55 -11.18 9.52
N ILE A 166 -2.92 -10.26 8.76
CA ILE A 166 -2.09 -9.19 9.35
C ILE A 166 -2.94 -8.06 9.97
N GLY A 167 -3.96 -7.56 9.26
CA GLY A 167 -4.69 -6.36 9.71
C GLY A 167 -5.48 -6.57 11.01
N ASN A 168 -5.94 -7.80 11.30
CA ASN A 168 -6.71 -8.10 12.51
C ASN A 168 -5.85 -8.20 13.80
N ILE A 169 -4.52 -8.28 13.70
CA ILE A 169 -3.60 -8.23 14.86
C ILE A 169 -3.56 -6.82 15.46
N PHE A 170 -3.60 -5.79 14.61
CA PHE A 170 -3.48 -4.40 15.02
C PHE A 170 -4.77 -3.79 15.60
N VAL A 171 -5.90 -4.46 15.41
CA VAL A 171 -7.20 -4.04 15.97
C VAL A 171 -7.37 -4.52 17.43
N GLN A 172 -6.54 -5.45 17.91
CA GLN A 172 -6.67 -6.06 19.25
C GLN A 172 -5.55 -5.61 20.20
N THR A 173 -5.51 -4.31 20.52
CA THR A 173 -4.82 -3.81 21.72
C THR A 173 -5.84 -3.65 22.86
N PRO A 174 -5.53 -3.99 24.13
CA PRO A 174 -4.20 -4.10 24.73
C PRO A 174 -3.64 -5.53 24.90
N ARG A 175 -4.39 -6.60 24.60
CA ARG A 175 -3.87 -7.98 24.65
C ARG A 175 -4.15 -8.72 23.34
N PRO A 176 -3.17 -8.82 22.42
CA PRO A 176 -3.34 -9.60 21.22
C PRO A 176 -3.43 -11.08 21.60
N LYS A 177 -4.64 -11.65 21.54
CA LYS A 177 -4.81 -13.10 21.64
C LYS A 177 -4.38 -13.71 20.31
N VAL A 178 -3.14 -14.17 20.24
CA VAL A 178 -2.59 -14.93 19.14
C VAL A 178 -3.22 -16.33 19.16
N GLY A 179 -4.49 -16.43 18.74
CA GLY A 179 -5.19 -17.72 18.62
C GLY A 179 -4.73 -18.50 17.38
N LEU A 180 -5.58 -19.37 16.84
CA LEU A 180 -5.39 -20.17 15.61
C LEU A 180 -5.18 -19.35 14.31
N ARG A 181 -4.90 -18.05 14.41
CA ARG A 181 -4.89 -17.10 13.29
C ARG A 181 -3.67 -17.24 12.38
N PRO A 182 -2.43 -17.44 12.89
CA PRO A 182 -1.29 -17.72 12.02
C PRO A 182 -1.51 -18.97 11.15
N LEU A 183 -2.28 -19.95 11.64
CA LEU A 183 -2.58 -21.16 10.88
C LEU A 183 -3.42 -20.88 9.63
N VAL A 184 -4.35 -19.92 9.68
CA VAL A 184 -5.17 -19.55 8.52
C VAL A 184 -4.29 -18.90 7.43
N THR A 185 -3.37 -18.03 7.82
CA THR A 185 -2.41 -17.42 6.90
C THR A 185 -1.50 -18.48 6.29
N VAL A 186 -0.92 -19.37 7.11
CA VAL A 186 -0.08 -20.48 6.63
C VAL A 186 -0.86 -21.39 5.69
N ALA A 187 -2.12 -21.71 5.99
CA ALA A 187 -2.98 -22.51 5.14
C ALA A 187 -3.26 -21.83 3.79
N ALA A 188 -3.60 -20.54 3.78
CA ALA A 188 -3.89 -19.80 2.56
C ALA A 188 -2.66 -19.71 1.64
N TYR A 189 -1.49 -19.33 2.18
CA TYR A 189 -0.24 -19.29 1.42
C TYR A 189 0.22 -20.69 1.00
N GLY A 190 0.06 -21.69 1.86
CA GLY A 190 0.37 -23.09 1.54
C GLY A 190 -0.44 -23.59 0.35
N LEU A 191 -1.75 -23.29 0.30
CA LEU A 191 -2.61 -23.64 -0.83
C LEU A 191 -2.22 -22.91 -2.13
N LEU A 192 -1.79 -21.64 -2.05
CA LEU A 192 -1.31 -20.91 -3.22
C LEU A 192 -0.01 -21.50 -3.78
N ILE A 193 0.95 -21.80 -2.91
CA ILE A 193 2.23 -22.43 -3.30
C ILE A 193 1.97 -23.82 -3.88
N TYR A 194 1.14 -24.62 -3.22
CA TYR A 194 0.75 -25.95 -3.71
C TYR A 194 0.06 -25.87 -5.08
N GLY A 195 -0.88 -24.94 -5.24
CA GLY A 195 -1.55 -24.69 -6.52
C GLY A 195 -0.54 -24.36 -7.62
N ALA A 196 0.38 -23.41 -7.38
CA ALA A 196 1.40 -23.04 -8.36
C ALA A 196 2.26 -24.25 -8.79
N GLY A 197 2.61 -25.13 -7.86
CA GLY A 197 3.30 -26.39 -8.18
C GLY A 197 2.47 -27.32 -9.08
N GLN A 198 1.20 -27.54 -8.73
CA GLN A 198 0.27 -28.37 -9.53
C GLN A 198 0.01 -27.80 -10.94
N GLN A 199 0.04 -26.47 -11.09
CA GLN A 199 -0.03 -25.83 -12.40
C GLN A 199 1.18 -26.17 -13.27
N GLY A 200 2.38 -26.20 -12.68
CA GLY A 200 3.60 -26.61 -13.37
C GLY A 200 3.57 -28.08 -13.79
N GLU A 201 3.14 -28.97 -12.90
CA GLU A 201 2.95 -30.40 -13.21
C GLU A 201 1.93 -30.62 -14.34
N ALA A 202 0.80 -29.90 -14.30
CA ALA A 202 -0.22 -29.97 -15.35
C ALA A 202 0.34 -29.54 -16.71
N ALA A 203 1.13 -28.48 -16.75
CA ALA A 203 1.75 -28.00 -17.99
C ALA A 203 2.76 -29.00 -18.57
N GLN A 204 3.64 -29.56 -17.73
CA GLN A 204 4.62 -30.57 -18.16
C GLN A 204 3.95 -31.87 -18.64
N ALA A 205 2.94 -32.35 -17.92
CA ALA A 205 2.19 -33.53 -18.33
C ALA A 205 1.46 -33.30 -19.67
N TYR A 206 0.91 -32.11 -19.88
CA TYR A 206 0.29 -31.76 -21.15
C TYR A 206 1.30 -31.65 -22.30
N GLU A 207 2.49 -31.12 -22.05
CA GLU A 207 3.58 -31.12 -23.03
C GLU A 207 3.97 -32.55 -23.44
N ASN A 208 4.13 -33.47 -22.48
CA ASN A 208 4.40 -34.88 -22.78
C ASN A 208 3.26 -35.56 -23.56
N TYR A 209 2.01 -35.19 -23.30
CA TYR A 209 0.86 -35.62 -24.10
C TYR A 209 0.98 -35.13 -25.56
N THR A 210 1.36 -33.88 -25.79
CA THR A 210 1.55 -33.37 -27.16
C THR A 210 2.71 -34.02 -27.90
N LEU A 211 3.75 -34.45 -27.17
CA LEU A 211 4.93 -35.11 -27.75
C LEU A 211 4.73 -36.60 -28.05
N SER A 212 3.73 -37.27 -27.45
CA SER A 212 3.60 -38.74 -27.53
C SER A 212 3.03 -39.25 -28.86
N GLY A 213 2.41 -38.38 -29.68
CA GLY A 213 2.02 -38.65 -31.08
C GLY A 213 0.98 -39.76 -31.32
N SER A 214 0.72 -40.62 -30.33
CA SER A 214 -0.28 -41.68 -30.34
C SER A 214 -1.21 -41.55 -29.13
N ASN A 215 -2.51 -41.74 -29.35
CA ASN A 215 -3.51 -41.63 -28.30
C ASN A 215 -3.29 -42.64 -27.17
N ASP A 216 -2.87 -43.86 -27.48
CA ASP A 216 -2.69 -44.92 -26.48
C ASP A 216 -1.53 -44.63 -25.52
N VAL A 217 -0.47 -43.97 -26.01
CA VAL A 217 0.69 -43.57 -25.20
C VAL A 217 0.45 -42.23 -24.51
N GLY A 218 -0.36 -41.35 -25.13
CA GLY A 218 -0.68 -40.02 -24.61
C GLY A 218 -1.73 -40.01 -23.51
N GLU A 219 -2.68 -40.95 -23.51
CA GLU A 219 -3.78 -41.01 -22.55
C GLU A 219 -3.36 -40.87 -21.07
N PRO A 220 -2.34 -41.57 -20.55
CA PRO A 220 -1.92 -41.40 -19.16
C PRO A 220 -1.40 -39.99 -18.86
N PHE A 221 -0.68 -39.35 -19.80
CA PHE A 221 -0.20 -37.98 -19.66
C PHE A 221 -1.35 -36.98 -19.66
N TYR A 222 -2.36 -37.20 -20.49
CA TYR A 222 -3.57 -36.38 -20.49
C TYR A 222 -4.33 -36.48 -19.17
N GLN A 223 -4.55 -37.69 -18.66
CA GLN A 223 -5.20 -37.91 -17.36
C GLN A 223 -4.40 -37.28 -16.21
N GLN A 224 -3.07 -37.38 -16.24
CA GLN A 224 -2.19 -36.74 -15.27
C GLN A 224 -2.32 -35.21 -15.33
N ALA A 225 -2.30 -34.63 -16.53
CA ALA A 225 -2.45 -33.18 -16.74
C ALA A 225 -3.80 -32.69 -16.19
N ASN A 226 -4.89 -33.40 -16.49
CA ASN A 226 -6.23 -33.03 -16.05
C ASN A 226 -6.37 -33.14 -14.51
N THR A 227 -5.80 -34.19 -13.91
CA THR A 227 -5.81 -34.37 -12.45
C THR A 227 -5.04 -33.27 -11.73
N ALA A 228 -3.83 -32.93 -12.22
CA ALA A 228 -3.03 -31.85 -11.67
C ALA A 228 -3.73 -30.48 -11.84
N HIS A 229 -4.35 -30.24 -12.99
CA HIS A 229 -5.13 -29.03 -13.24
C HIS A 229 -6.32 -28.89 -12.30
N GLN A 230 -7.06 -29.97 -12.04
CA GLN A 230 -8.16 -29.98 -11.09
C GLN A 230 -7.69 -29.66 -9.66
N ARG A 231 -6.56 -30.22 -9.23
CA ARG A 231 -5.95 -29.91 -7.93
C ARG A 231 -5.53 -28.45 -7.82
N TYR A 232 -4.88 -27.91 -8.85
CA TYR A 232 -4.56 -26.49 -8.96
C TYR A 232 -5.81 -25.61 -8.78
N TYR A 233 -6.88 -25.94 -9.51
CA TYR A 233 -8.12 -25.19 -9.49
C TYR A 233 -8.80 -25.20 -8.12
N ILE A 234 -8.88 -26.37 -7.47
CA ILE A 234 -9.45 -26.50 -6.13
C ILE A 234 -8.59 -25.72 -5.13
N ALA A 235 -7.26 -25.88 -5.17
CA ALA A 235 -6.36 -25.23 -4.22
C ALA A 235 -6.40 -23.70 -4.31
N THR A 236 -6.35 -23.15 -5.52
CA THR A 236 -6.40 -21.70 -5.74
C THR A 236 -7.73 -21.09 -5.34
N ARG A 237 -8.85 -21.76 -5.62
CA ARG A 237 -10.18 -21.30 -5.21
C ARG A 237 -10.39 -21.39 -3.70
N ALA A 238 -9.91 -22.46 -3.07
CA ALA A 238 -9.94 -22.58 -1.61
C ALA A 238 -9.13 -21.46 -0.95
N ALA A 239 -7.92 -21.16 -1.46
CA ALA A 239 -7.12 -20.05 -0.98
C ALA A 239 -7.83 -18.70 -1.14
N ALA A 240 -8.44 -18.44 -2.30
CA ALA A 240 -9.20 -17.22 -2.55
C ALA A 240 -10.40 -17.08 -1.61
N ALA A 241 -11.14 -18.17 -1.35
CA ALA A 241 -12.27 -18.18 -0.44
C ALA A 241 -11.84 -17.85 1.01
N ILE A 242 -10.74 -18.44 1.48
CA ILE A 242 -10.15 -18.13 2.80
C ILE A 242 -9.77 -16.65 2.88
N TRP A 243 -9.16 -16.11 1.83
CA TRP A 243 -8.74 -14.70 1.81
C TRP A 243 -9.92 -13.73 1.86
N VAL A 244 -10.96 -13.97 1.05
CA VAL A 244 -12.19 -13.16 1.07
C VAL A 244 -12.88 -13.23 2.45
N ALA A 245 -12.93 -14.41 3.06
CA ALA A 245 -13.51 -14.59 4.38
C ALA A 245 -12.75 -13.80 5.46
N ASP A 246 -11.40 -13.77 5.42
CA ASP A 246 -10.58 -13.02 6.37
C ASP A 246 -10.77 -11.50 6.21
N ILE A 247 -10.87 -10.99 4.98
CA ILE A 247 -11.16 -9.58 4.71
C ILE A 247 -12.55 -9.22 5.26
N ALA A 248 -13.58 -10.01 4.95
CA ALA A 248 -14.94 -9.77 5.42
C ALA A 248 -15.02 -9.75 6.96
N LEU A 249 -14.38 -10.71 7.63
CA LEU A 249 -14.32 -10.76 9.09
C LEU A 249 -13.57 -9.56 9.68
N THR A 250 -12.48 -9.12 9.05
CA THR A 250 -11.72 -7.94 9.48
C THR A 250 -12.57 -6.68 9.38
N VAL A 251 -13.29 -6.50 8.27
CA VAL A 251 -14.21 -5.35 8.08
C VAL A 251 -15.33 -5.37 9.11
N LEU A 252 -16.01 -6.50 9.30
CA LEU A 252 -17.09 -6.64 10.29
C LEU A 252 -16.61 -6.34 11.72
N ARG A 253 -15.39 -6.77 12.08
CA ARG A 253 -14.78 -6.44 13.38
C ARG A 253 -14.39 -4.97 13.49
N GLY A 254 -13.84 -4.39 12.43
CA GLY A 254 -13.53 -2.96 12.38
C GLY A 254 -14.77 -2.09 12.64
N ILE A 255 -15.90 -2.41 11.99
CA ILE A 255 -17.18 -1.73 12.20
C ILE A 255 -17.68 -1.92 13.64
N LYS A 256 -17.56 -3.13 14.20
CA LYS A 256 -17.95 -3.40 15.60
C LYS A 256 -17.10 -2.62 16.62
N ASN A 257 -15.79 -2.49 16.38
CA ASN A 257 -14.87 -1.76 17.27
C ASN A 257 -14.97 -0.23 17.16
N GLN A 258 -15.61 0.30 16.11
CA GLN A 258 -15.90 1.73 16.00
C GLN A 258 -17.13 2.17 16.80
N ARG A 259 -17.85 1.23 17.45
CA ARG A 259 -18.86 1.63 18.43
C ARG A 259 -18.15 2.43 19.51
N PRO A 260 -18.47 3.72 19.67
CA PRO A 260 -17.74 4.59 20.57
C PRO A 260 -17.78 3.99 21.97
N ASP A 261 -16.60 3.81 22.58
CA ASP A 261 -16.50 3.66 24.01
C ASP A 261 -17.21 4.87 24.62
N LYS A 262 -18.43 4.66 25.15
CA LYS A 262 -19.28 5.69 25.79
C LYS A 262 -18.60 6.37 27.00
N ARG A 263 -17.35 6.02 27.31
CA ARG A 263 -16.56 6.49 28.46
C ARG A 263 -15.70 7.73 28.18
N GLY A 264 -15.66 8.25 26.94
CA GLY A 264 -14.83 9.42 26.62
C GLY A 264 -15.49 10.46 25.71
N GLN A 265 -16.78 10.32 25.40
CA GLN A 265 -17.50 11.36 24.68
C GLN A 265 -17.92 12.44 25.68
N ALA A 266 -17.33 13.63 25.54
CA ALA A 266 -17.73 14.84 26.26
C ALA A 266 -19.21 15.18 26.03
N VAL A 267 -19.83 14.60 24.99
CA VAL A 267 -21.24 14.73 24.64
C VAL A 267 -21.82 13.35 24.38
N SER A 268 -22.72 12.88 25.24
CA SER A 268 -23.51 11.68 24.98
C SER A 268 -24.95 12.06 24.71
N VAL A 269 -25.52 11.56 23.61
CA VAL A 269 -26.94 11.73 23.28
C VAL A 269 -27.62 10.38 23.50
N ASN A 270 -28.59 10.33 24.40
CA ASN A 270 -29.45 9.16 24.58
C ASN A 270 -30.87 9.53 24.14
N LEU A 271 -31.40 8.81 23.16
CA LEU A 271 -32.84 8.82 22.89
C LEU A 271 -33.52 7.85 23.85
N SER A 272 -34.56 8.33 24.53
CA SER A 272 -35.40 7.56 25.43
C SER A 272 -36.87 7.92 25.21
N TYR A 273 -37.77 7.03 25.61
CA TYR A 273 -39.20 7.31 25.63
C TYR A 273 -39.62 7.53 27.09
N GLN A 274 -40.28 8.65 27.36
CA GLN A 274 -40.86 8.93 28.66
C GLN A 274 -42.32 9.34 28.46
N ALA A 275 -43.24 8.58 29.05
CA ALA A 275 -44.69 8.74 28.87
C ALA A 275 -45.14 8.80 27.39
N ASN A 276 -44.64 7.88 26.55
CA ASN A 276 -44.93 7.81 25.10
C ASN A 276 -44.45 9.00 24.26
N VAL A 277 -43.66 9.91 24.82
CA VAL A 277 -43.04 11.01 24.05
C VAL A 277 -41.57 10.66 23.81
N PRO A 278 -41.06 10.79 22.57
CA PRO A 278 -39.62 10.65 22.30
C PRO A 278 -38.87 11.83 22.91
N VAL A 279 -37.94 11.54 23.83
CA VAL A 279 -37.10 12.53 24.51
C VAL A 279 -35.63 12.25 24.17
N ALA A 280 -34.92 13.28 23.70
CA ALA A 280 -33.47 13.22 23.48
C ALA A 280 -32.75 13.92 24.63
N VAL A 281 -31.97 13.15 25.40
CA VAL A 281 -31.15 13.68 26.50
C VAL A 281 -29.71 13.84 26.02
N VAL A 282 -29.23 15.08 26.01
CA VAL A 282 -27.83 15.41 25.74
C VAL A 282 -27.12 15.62 27.07
N ARG A 283 -26.13 14.78 27.40
CA ARG A 283 -25.27 14.95 28.58
C ARG A 283 -23.91 15.45 28.13
N TYR A 284 -23.49 16.58 28.70
CA TYR A 284 -22.16 17.15 28.54
C TYR A 284 -21.34 16.86 29.80
N SER A 285 -20.12 16.34 29.66
CA SER A 285 -19.17 16.16 30.78
C SER A 285 -17.91 16.99 30.52
N PHE A 286 -17.61 17.92 31.43
CA PHE A 286 -16.40 18.74 31.43
C PHE A 286 -15.29 18.06 32.22
#